data_AF-A0A835BUD9-F1
#
_entry.id   AF-A0A835BUD9-F1
#
_cell.length_a   1.000
_cell.length_b   1.000
_cell.length_c   1.000
_cell.angle_alpha   90.00
_cell.angle_beta   90.00
_cell.angle_gamma   90.00
#
_symmetry.space_group_name_H-M   'P 1'
#
loop_
_entity.id
_entity.type
_entity.pdbx_description
1 polymer ?
#
loop_
_entity_poly.entity_id
_entity_poly.type
_entity_poly.pdbx_seq_one_letter_code
_entity_poly.pdbx_strand_id
1 'polypeptide(L)'
;MAPRSSNQARLKEGGIQVRHKKDKETIEICRAIQQSGQCPPLLVVCDRREGFTLQADANIKDMTFIAEFAGDVDHLESRENDDSDCMMTLLFTADHSKNLVICPNKHGNISHFISGINNHTPDGKKQNIKCVRYEIDGESHVLLVACCDIASGQRLYCDYNGYKNVYPTHHFV
;
A
#
# COMPACT_ATOMS: atom_id res chain seq x y z
N MET A 1 14.20 -0.77 -13.66
CA MET A 1 13.57 0.37 -12.96
C MET A 1 12.98 1.30 -13.98
N ALA A 2 11.74 1.72 -13.77
CA ALA A 2 11.03 2.62 -14.66
C ALA A 2 11.42 4.07 -14.36
N PRO A 3 11.58 4.93 -15.38
CA PRO A 3 11.79 6.35 -15.15
C PRO A 3 10.51 6.98 -14.55
N ARG A 4 10.66 8.04 -13.76
CA ARG A 4 9.53 8.78 -13.18
C ARG A 4 8.51 9.21 -14.23
N SER A 5 8.96 9.57 -15.42
CA SER A 5 8.11 9.94 -16.55
C SER A 5 7.16 8.83 -17.03
N SER A 6 7.39 7.57 -16.66
CA SER A 6 6.46 6.47 -16.93
C SER A 6 5.25 6.48 -16.00
N ASN A 7 5.35 7.05 -14.79
CA ASN A 7 4.26 7.12 -13.83
C ASN A 7 3.29 8.26 -14.20
N GLN A 8 2.40 8.01 -15.15
CA GLN A 8 1.39 8.97 -15.56
C GLN A 8 -0.01 8.42 -15.28
N ALA A 9 -0.71 9.02 -14.30
CA ALA A 9 -2.04 8.59 -13.86
C ALA A 9 -3.06 8.51 -15.01
N ARG A 10 -2.97 9.42 -15.99
CA ARG A 10 -3.82 9.45 -17.19
C ARG A 10 -3.77 8.19 -18.04
N LEU A 11 -2.71 7.38 -17.92
CA LEU A 11 -2.58 6.14 -18.69
C LEU A 11 -3.38 4.98 -18.08
N LYS A 12 -3.89 5.15 -16.84
CA LYS A 12 -4.59 4.07 -16.13
C LYS A 12 -5.88 3.70 -16.84
N GLU A 13 -6.04 2.42 -17.11
CA GLU A 13 -7.27 1.88 -17.67
C GLU A 13 -8.42 2.06 -16.68
N GLY A 14 -9.53 2.65 -17.12
CA GLY A 14 -10.68 3.00 -16.28
C GLY A 14 -10.49 4.24 -15.38
N GLY A 15 -9.36 4.96 -15.51
CA GLY A 15 -9.08 6.20 -14.77
C GLY A 15 -8.67 5.99 -13.31
N ILE A 16 -7.87 6.92 -12.76
CA ILE A 16 -7.57 6.98 -11.32
C ILE A 16 -8.51 7.99 -10.68
N GLN A 17 -8.96 7.71 -9.45
CA GLN A 17 -9.72 8.69 -8.69
C GLN A 17 -8.84 9.93 -8.45
N VAL A 18 -9.34 11.10 -8.82
CA VAL A 18 -8.67 12.38 -8.55
C VAL A 18 -8.98 12.79 -7.11
N ARG A 19 -7.97 13.09 -6.31
CA ARG A 19 -8.15 13.55 -4.92
C ARG A 19 -8.72 14.97 -4.87
N HIS A 20 -9.63 15.21 -3.92
CA HIS A 20 -10.06 16.56 -3.57
C HIS A 20 -8.89 17.35 -2.98
N LYS A 21 -8.83 18.67 -3.22
CA LYS A 21 -7.74 19.54 -2.78
C LYS A 21 -7.37 19.39 -1.29
N LYS A 22 -8.37 19.29 -0.42
CA LYS A 22 -8.21 19.13 1.04
C LYS A 22 -7.46 17.84 1.44
N ASP A 23 -7.69 16.78 0.69
CA ASP A 23 -7.08 15.49 0.95
C ASP A 23 -5.61 15.46 0.54
N LYS A 24 -5.26 16.20 -0.52
CA LYS A 24 -3.86 16.41 -0.93
C LYS A 24 -3.09 17.18 0.14
N GLU A 25 -3.67 18.26 0.66
CA GLU A 25 -3.08 19.06 1.74
C GLU A 25 -2.80 18.21 2.98
N THR A 26 -3.72 17.31 3.35
CA THR A 26 -3.51 16.36 4.45
C THR A 26 -2.28 15.47 4.24
N ILE A 27 -2.08 14.95 3.02
CA ILE A 27 -0.93 14.09 2.71
C ILE A 27 0.38 14.89 2.82
N GLU A 28 0.42 16.12 2.30
CA GLU A 28 1.59 17.00 2.40
C GLU A 28 1.92 17.35 3.86
N ILE A 29 0.90 17.60 4.69
CA ILE A 29 1.09 17.80 6.13
C ILE A 29 1.71 16.54 6.77
N CYS A 30 1.19 15.34 6.46
CA CYS A 30 1.74 14.10 6.98
C CYS A 30 3.20 13.88 6.53
N ARG A 31 3.54 14.19 5.28
CA ARG A 31 4.92 14.14 4.77
C ARG A 31 5.84 15.11 5.52
N ALA A 32 5.39 16.34 5.77
CA ALA A 32 6.17 17.32 6.53
C ALA A 32 6.38 16.89 8.00
N ILE A 33 5.35 16.32 8.63
CA ILE A 33 5.44 15.74 9.98
C ILE A 33 6.50 14.64 10.01
N GLN A 34 6.48 13.72 9.04
CA GLN A 34 7.49 12.66 8.91
C GLN A 34 8.91 13.20 8.70
N GLN A 35 9.07 14.22 7.86
CA GLN A 35 10.37 14.88 7.64
C GLN A 35 10.89 15.59 8.90
N SER A 36 9.99 16.03 9.79
CA SER A 36 10.36 16.60 11.09
C SER A 36 10.73 15.56 12.16
N GLY A 37 10.68 14.26 11.81
CA GLY A 37 11.04 13.15 12.70
C GLY A 37 9.85 12.54 13.47
N GLN A 38 8.63 13.02 13.25
CA GLN A 38 7.42 12.43 13.84
C GLN A 38 6.86 11.34 12.93
N CYS A 39 6.74 10.12 13.44
CA CYS A 39 6.19 8.98 12.70
C CYS A 39 4.74 8.66 13.11
N PRO A 40 3.96 7.98 12.27
CA PRO A 40 2.69 7.40 12.70
C PRO A 40 2.94 6.39 13.84
N PRO A 41 2.00 6.22 14.79
CA PRO A 41 2.18 5.36 15.96
C PRO A 41 2.07 3.89 15.56
N LEU A 42 3.14 3.34 14.99
CA LEU A 42 3.20 2.01 14.40
C LEU A 42 4.47 1.28 14.84
N LEU A 43 4.34 -0.02 15.11
CA LEU A 43 5.44 -0.90 15.49
C LEU A 43 5.56 -2.07 14.52
N VAL A 44 6.79 -2.32 14.06
CA VAL A 44 7.13 -3.57 13.38
C VAL A 44 7.39 -4.65 14.42
N VAL A 45 6.63 -5.73 14.37
CA VAL A 45 6.66 -6.83 15.35
C VAL A 45 6.88 -8.14 14.63
N CYS A 46 7.86 -8.92 15.10
CA CYS A 46 8.10 -10.28 14.61
C CYS A 46 7.07 -11.26 15.19
N ASP A 47 6.34 -11.95 14.31
CA ASP A 47 5.38 -13.00 14.60
C ASP A 47 5.88 -14.32 14.01
N ARG A 48 5.73 -15.43 14.75
CA ARG A 48 6.24 -16.75 14.32
C ARG A 48 5.52 -17.34 13.12
N ARG A 49 4.29 -16.89 12.82
CA ARG A 49 3.44 -17.42 11.74
C ARG A 49 3.41 -16.52 10.52
N GLU A 50 3.42 -15.20 10.73
CA GLU A 50 3.30 -14.20 9.66
C GLU A 50 4.62 -13.47 9.35
N GLY A 51 5.70 -13.73 10.10
CA GLY A 51 6.96 -13.00 9.93
C GLY A 51 6.88 -11.59 10.52
N PHE A 52 7.43 -10.59 9.85
CA PHE A 52 7.32 -9.20 10.31
C PHE A 52 5.95 -8.63 10.00
N THR A 53 5.28 -8.12 11.04
CA THR A 53 3.92 -7.58 10.96
C THR A 53 3.90 -6.14 11.47
N LEU A 54 2.91 -5.37 11.03
CA LEU A 54 2.71 -4.00 11.50
C LEU A 54 1.57 -3.93 12.52
N GLN A 55 1.81 -3.28 13.66
CA GLN A 55 0.82 -3.10 14.73
C GLN A 55 0.68 -1.63 15.11
N ALA A 56 -0.51 -1.24 15.55
CA ALA A 56 -0.75 0.10 16.07
C ALA A 56 -0.13 0.25 17.48
N ASP A 57 0.66 1.30 17.69
CA ASP A 57 1.25 1.65 19.01
C ASP A 57 0.38 2.66 19.79
N ALA A 58 -0.68 3.14 19.14
CA ALA A 58 -1.71 3.97 19.75
C ALA A 58 -3.03 3.75 19.01
N ASN A 59 -4.11 4.33 19.53
CA ASN A 59 -5.38 4.32 18.82
C ASN A 59 -5.30 5.15 17.54
N ILE A 60 -5.73 4.59 16.42
CA ILE A 60 -5.80 5.23 15.11
C ILE A 60 -7.27 5.33 14.72
N LYS A 61 -7.71 6.50 14.28
CA LYS A 61 -9.11 6.72 13.91
C LYS A 61 -9.41 6.23 12.51
N ASP A 62 -10.67 5.89 12.26
CA ASP A 62 -11.17 5.67 10.91
C ASP A 62 -10.79 6.84 9.98
N MET A 63 -10.56 6.54 8.70
CA MET A 63 -10.12 7.47 7.66
C MET A 63 -8.75 8.12 7.89
N THR A 64 -7.97 7.67 8.87
CA THR A 64 -6.59 8.16 9.10
C THR A 64 -5.64 7.67 8.01
N PHE A 65 -4.85 8.58 7.45
CA PHE A 65 -3.72 8.25 6.57
C PHE A 65 -2.61 7.55 7.38
N ILE A 66 -2.22 6.36 6.93
CA ILE A 66 -1.22 5.52 7.61
C ILE A 66 0.15 5.74 7.01
N ALA A 67 0.30 5.45 5.72
CA ALA A 67 1.54 5.58 4.98
C ALA A 67 1.26 5.58 3.47
N GLU A 68 2.22 6.10 2.70
CA GLU A 68 2.32 5.83 1.28
C GLU A 68 3.11 4.54 1.07
N PHE A 69 2.67 3.67 0.16
CA PHE A 69 3.41 2.46 -0.16
C PHE A 69 4.64 2.82 -1.00
N ALA A 70 5.82 2.75 -0.40
CA ALA A 70 7.04 3.26 -1.01
C ALA A 70 8.00 2.13 -1.39
N GLY A 71 8.66 2.31 -2.52
CA GLY A 71 9.77 1.48 -2.99
C GLY A 71 10.22 1.86 -4.39
N ASP A 72 11.14 1.07 -4.94
CA ASP A 72 11.63 1.27 -6.30
C ASP A 72 10.51 0.99 -7.32
N VAL A 73 10.28 1.88 -8.29
CA VAL A 73 9.26 1.65 -9.33
C VAL A 73 9.88 0.93 -10.52
N ASP A 74 9.21 -0.10 -11.01
CA ASP A 74 9.61 -0.84 -12.19
C ASP A 74 8.45 -1.22 -13.10
N HIS A 75 8.77 -1.68 -14.30
CA HIS A 75 7.80 -2.29 -15.21
C HIS A 75 7.43 -3.69 -14.71
N LEU A 76 6.13 -4.00 -14.72
CA LEU A 76 5.62 -5.29 -14.23
C LEU A 76 6.21 -6.47 -15.01
N GLU A 77 6.37 -6.35 -16.33
CA GLU A 77 7.00 -7.37 -17.19
C GLU A 77 8.45 -7.67 -16.80
N SER A 78 9.16 -6.69 -16.25
CA SER A 78 10.55 -6.87 -15.80
C SER A 78 10.65 -7.64 -14.48
N ARG A 79 9.50 -7.96 -13.85
CA ARG A 79 9.39 -8.58 -12.52
C ARG A 79 8.65 -9.91 -12.53
N GLU A 80 8.41 -10.50 -13.70
CA GLU A 80 7.69 -11.79 -13.81
C GLU A 80 8.38 -12.95 -13.08
N ASN A 81 9.72 -12.90 -12.97
CA ASN A 81 10.52 -13.91 -12.28
C ASN A 81 11.07 -13.41 -10.93
N ASP A 82 10.56 -12.28 -10.41
CA ASP A 82 10.94 -11.76 -9.09
C ASP A 82 10.24 -12.59 -8.01
N ASP A 83 10.99 -13.04 -7.00
CA ASP A 83 10.50 -13.84 -5.88
C ASP A 83 9.96 -12.98 -4.72
N SER A 84 9.94 -11.65 -4.87
CA SER A 84 9.40 -10.73 -3.88
C SER A 84 7.90 -10.91 -3.65
N ASP A 85 7.55 -11.10 -2.38
CA ASP A 85 6.20 -11.29 -1.85
C ASP A 85 5.50 -9.97 -1.49
N CYS A 86 6.18 -8.83 -1.65
CA CYS A 86 5.70 -7.52 -1.21
C CYS A 86 5.57 -6.50 -2.35
N MET A 87 5.52 -6.98 -3.59
CA MET A 87 5.27 -6.13 -4.75
C MET A 87 3.85 -5.54 -4.74
N MET A 88 3.74 -4.24 -5.04
CA MET A 88 2.47 -3.53 -5.06
C MET A 88 2.21 -2.90 -6.41
N THR A 89 1.08 -3.19 -7.05
CA THR A 89 0.77 -2.57 -8.34
C THR A 89 0.56 -1.05 -8.19
N LEU A 90 1.34 -0.28 -8.96
CA LEU A 90 1.21 1.17 -9.03
C LEU A 90 0.21 1.61 -10.11
N LEU A 91 0.34 1.05 -11.31
CA LEU A 91 -0.39 1.50 -12.49
C LEU A 91 -0.75 0.31 -13.39
N PHE A 92 -2.02 0.21 -13.78
CA PHE A 92 -2.48 -0.71 -14.82
C PHE A 92 -2.96 0.09 -16.02
N THR A 93 -2.36 -0.13 -17.17
CA THR A 93 -2.62 0.56 -18.43
C THR A 93 -3.16 -0.42 -19.47
N ALA A 94 -3.86 0.08 -20.49
CA ALA A 94 -4.36 -0.75 -21.59
C ALA A 94 -3.24 -1.46 -22.37
N ASP A 95 -2.06 -0.83 -22.42
CA ASP A 95 -0.83 -1.44 -22.94
C ASP A 95 -0.08 -2.12 -21.80
N HIS A 96 -0.02 -3.45 -21.78
CA HIS A 96 0.54 -4.20 -20.65
C HIS A 96 2.03 -3.91 -20.38
N SER A 97 2.80 -3.51 -21.39
CA SER A 97 4.23 -3.15 -21.24
C SER A 97 4.45 -1.89 -20.38
N LYS A 98 3.40 -1.07 -20.23
CA LYS A 98 3.41 0.17 -19.43
C LYS A 98 2.88 -0.02 -18.01
N ASN A 99 2.54 -1.25 -17.62
CA ASN A 99 2.14 -1.54 -16.25
C ASN A 99 3.33 -1.33 -15.31
N LEU A 100 3.06 -0.65 -14.19
CA LEU A 100 4.07 -0.33 -13.19
C LEU A 100 3.77 -1.01 -11.87
N VAL A 101 4.85 -1.41 -11.20
CA VAL A 101 4.86 -2.04 -9.88
C VAL A 101 5.86 -1.34 -8.97
N ILE A 102 5.55 -1.26 -7.68
CA ILE A 102 6.46 -0.83 -6.62
C ILE A 102 7.12 -2.07 -6.03
N CYS A 103 8.45 -2.06 -5.97
CA CYS A 103 9.30 -3.12 -5.46
C CYS A 103 10.07 -2.62 -4.23
N PRO A 104 9.64 -2.95 -3.00
CA PRO A 104 10.28 -2.46 -1.78
C PRO A 104 11.55 -3.24 -1.37
N ASN A 105 12.09 -4.08 -2.26
CA ASN A 105 13.17 -5.05 -1.94
C ASN A 105 14.49 -4.39 -1.49
N LYS A 106 14.84 -3.22 -2.06
CA LYS A 106 16.09 -2.50 -1.77
C LYS A 106 15.83 -1.21 -0.99
N HIS A 107 14.81 -0.48 -1.42
CA HIS A 107 14.35 0.75 -0.79
C HIS A 107 12.88 0.60 -0.50
N GLY A 108 12.48 0.91 0.73
CA GLY A 108 11.08 0.83 1.16
C GLY A 108 10.90 1.57 2.47
N ASN A 109 9.64 1.73 2.88
CA ASN A 109 9.27 2.22 4.20
C ASN A 109 8.46 1.16 4.96
N ILE A 110 7.83 1.52 6.07
CA ILE A 110 7.08 0.58 6.91
C ILE A 110 5.88 -0.11 6.22
N SER A 111 5.43 0.38 5.06
CA SER A 111 4.22 -0.09 4.38
C SER A 111 4.27 -1.56 3.95
N HIS A 112 5.46 -2.08 3.64
CA HIS A 112 5.62 -3.44 3.12
C HIS A 112 5.55 -4.52 4.22
N PHE A 113 5.46 -4.12 5.50
CA PHE A 113 5.25 -5.03 6.65
C PHE A 113 3.76 -5.19 7.04
N ILE A 114 2.84 -4.60 6.30
CA ILE A 114 1.40 -4.77 6.54
C ILE A 114 1.01 -6.18 6.15
N SER A 115 0.24 -6.89 6.98
CA SER A 115 -0.23 -8.23 6.66
C SER A 115 -1.40 -8.21 5.66
N GLY A 116 -1.52 -9.27 4.87
CA GLY A 116 -2.68 -9.49 4.02
C GLY A 116 -3.77 -10.34 4.69
N ILE A 117 -5.02 -10.16 4.28
CA ILE A 117 -6.13 -11.04 4.71
C ILE A 117 -6.18 -12.34 3.91
N ASN A 118 -6.69 -13.41 4.52
CA ASN A 118 -7.09 -14.61 3.79
C ASN A 118 -8.45 -14.36 3.12
N ASN A 119 -8.48 -14.31 1.78
CA ASN A 119 -9.72 -14.04 1.03
C ASN A 119 -10.66 -15.26 0.96
N HIS A 120 -10.26 -16.42 1.46
CA HIS A 120 -10.95 -17.70 1.28
C HIS A 120 -11.69 -18.20 2.53
N THR A 121 -11.44 -17.58 3.69
CA THR A 121 -12.06 -17.98 4.96
C THR A 121 -12.99 -16.88 5.49
N PRO A 122 -14.17 -17.22 6.05
CA PRO A 122 -15.08 -16.23 6.64
C PRO A 122 -14.42 -15.42 7.77
N ASP A 123 -13.59 -16.08 8.59
CA ASP A 123 -12.83 -15.47 9.69
C ASP A 123 -11.63 -14.62 9.21
N GLY A 124 -11.30 -14.68 7.92
CA GLY A 124 -10.24 -13.91 7.28
C GLY A 124 -10.55 -12.42 7.13
N LYS A 125 -11.79 -11.97 7.38
CA LYS A 125 -12.20 -10.55 7.28
C LYS A 125 -11.68 -9.69 8.44
N LYS A 126 -10.36 -9.69 8.65
CA LYS A 126 -9.65 -8.90 9.67
C LYS A 126 -9.21 -7.52 9.14
N GLN A 127 -9.65 -7.15 7.93
CA GLN A 127 -9.24 -5.92 7.27
C GLN A 127 -9.62 -4.69 8.09
N ASN A 128 -8.61 -3.88 8.42
CA ASN A 128 -8.76 -2.59 9.08
C ASN A 128 -8.07 -1.44 8.33
N ILE A 129 -7.33 -1.77 7.25
CA ILE A 129 -6.74 -0.80 6.33
C ILE A 129 -7.15 -1.12 4.89
N LYS A 130 -7.30 -0.06 4.09
CA LYS A 130 -7.46 -0.13 2.64
C LYS A 130 -6.24 0.42 1.93
N CYS A 131 -5.81 -0.31 0.92
CA CYS A 131 -4.84 0.15 -0.07
C CYS A 131 -5.61 0.83 -1.21
N VAL A 132 -5.37 2.11 -1.43
CA VAL A 132 -6.09 2.95 -2.39
C VAL A 132 -5.11 3.66 -3.31
N ARG A 133 -5.48 3.77 -4.60
CA ARG A 133 -4.67 4.45 -5.61
C ARG A 133 -5.28 5.78 -5.99
N TYR A 134 -4.49 6.83 -5.90
CA TYR A 134 -4.91 8.20 -6.21
C TYR A 134 -3.96 8.88 -7.18
N GLU A 135 -4.52 9.78 -7.98
CA GLU A 135 -3.74 10.72 -8.76
C GLU A 135 -3.34 11.91 -7.87
N ILE A 136 -2.04 12.19 -7.80
CA ILE A 136 -1.48 13.38 -7.16
C ILE A 136 -0.50 13.99 -8.17
N ASP A 137 -0.78 15.23 -8.59
CA ASP A 137 0.06 15.97 -9.56
C ASP A 137 0.32 15.22 -10.88
N GLY A 138 -0.66 14.44 -11.33
CA GLY A 138 -0.58 13.66 -12.57
C GLY A 138 0.11 12.31 -12.45
N GLU A 139 0.59 11.95 -11.26
CA GLU A 139 1.27 10.67 -10.96
C GLU A 139 0.35 9.74 -10.17
N SER A 140 0.49 8.43 -10.34
CA SER A 140 -0.19 7.43 -9.50
C SER A 140 0.54 7.29 -8.17
N HIS A 141 -0.21 7.28 -7.08
CA HIS A 141 0.30 7.02 -5.73
C HIS A 141 -0.55 5.96 -5.04
N VAL A 142 0.09 5.09 -4.26
CA VAL A 142 -0.57 4.06 -3.47
C VAL A 142 -0.56 4.48 -2.00
N LEU A 143 -1.75 4.69 -1.42
CA LEU A 143 -1.92 5.14 -0.04
C LEU A 143 -2.58 4.05 0.80
N LEU A 144 -2.23 4.01 2.07
CA LEU A 144 -2.81 3.14 3.08
C LEU A 144 -3.63 4.00 4.04
N VAL A 145 -4.90 3.66 4.20
CA VAL A 145 -5.86 4.43 5.00
C VAL A 145 -6.63 3.47 5.90
N ALA A 146 -6.79 3.83 7.18
CA ALA A 146 -7.66 3.09 8.09
C ALA A 146 -9.11 3.12 7.58
N CYS A 147 -9.80 1.98 7.63
CA CYS A 147 -11.22 1.87 7.25
C CYS A 147 -12.14 1.56 8.44
N CYS A 148 -11.59 1.62 9.65
CA CYS A 148 -12.29 1.60 10.93
C CYS A 148 -11.36 2.18 12.01
N ASP A 149 -11.90 2.42 13.21
CA ASP A 149 -11.07 2.73 14.38
C ASP A 149 -10.21 1.51 14.73
N ILE A 150 -8.89 1.72 14.88
CA ILE A 150 -7.89 0.71 15.23
C ILE A 150 -7.40 1.01 16.64
N ALA A 151 -7.52 0.05 17.55
CA ALA A 151 -7.03 0.17 18.91
C ALA A 151 -5.52 -0.12 19.00
N SER A 152 -4.86 0.45 20.00
CA SER A 152 -3.47 0.13 20.34
C SER A 152 -3.28 -1.39 20.49
N GLY A 153 -2.18 -1.92 19.94
CA GLY A 153 -1.83 -3.33 19.90
C GLY A 153 -2.53 -4.14 18.81
N GLN A 154 -3.47 -3.56 18.06
CA GLN A 154 -4.08 -4.26 16.93
C GLN A 154 -3.13 -4.33 15.74
N ARG A 155 -3.08 -5.51 15.10
CA ARG A 155 -2.35 -5.73 13.85
C ARG A 155 -3.09 -5.12 12.67
N LEU A 156 -2.33 -4.57 11.74
CA LEU A 156 -2.80 -3.94 10.53
C LEU A 156 -2.91 -4.98 9.42
N TYR A 157 -4.11 -5.09 8.84
CA TYR A 157 -4.43 -6.00 7.74
C TYR A 157 -5.05 -5.24 6.57
N CYS A 158 -4.59 -5.55 5.36
CA CYS A 158 -5.17 -5.07 4.12
C CYS A 158 -5.53 -6.22 3.17
N ASP A 159 -6.37 -5.93 2.18
CA ASP A 159 -6.67 -6.88 1.10
C ASP A 159 -5.67 -6.72 -0.04
N TYR A 160 -4.73 -7.67 -0.14
CA TYR A 160 -3.74 -7.71 -1.22
C TYR A 160 -4.40 -7.87 -2.59
N ASN A 161 -5.57 -8.51 -2.64
CA ASN A 161 -6.31 -8.77 -3.86
C ASN A 161 -7.42 -7.73 -4.12
N GLY A 162 -7.40 -6.59 -3.44
CA GLY A 162 -8.44 -5.55 -3.52
C GLY A 162 -8.62 -4.91 -4.92
N TYR A 163 -7.80 -5.26 -5.91
CA TYR A 163 -8.00 -4.89 -7.31
C TYR A 163 -7.95 -6.07 -8.29
N LYS A 164 -6.88 -6.88 -8.23
CA LYS A 164 -6.77 -8.12 -9.00
C LYS A 164 -6.54 -9.27 -8.05
N ASN A 165 -7.18 -10.40 -8.32
CA ASN A 165 -7.04 -11.62 -7.54
C ASN A 165 -5.84 -12.45 -8.03
N VAL A 166 -4.63 -11.93 -7.82
CA VAL A 166 -3.38 -12.52 -8.33
C VAL A 166 -2.45 -12.99 -7.21
N TYR A 167 -2.68 -12.54 -5.98
CA TYR A 167 -1.87 -12.91 -4.84
C TYR A 167 -2.48 -14.13 -4.12
N PRO A 168 -1.75 -15.25 -3.96
CA PRO A 168 -2.30 -16.45 -3.32
C PRO A 168 -2.41 -16.25 -1.80
N THR A 169 -3.63 -16.09 -1.27
CA THR A 169 -3.85 -15.84 0.17
C THR A 169 -4.39 -17.03 0.96
N HIS A 170 -4.53 -18.21 0.33
CA HIS A 170 -5.07 -19.42 0.97
C HIS A 170 -4.29 -19.86 2.21
N HIS A 171 -2.98 -19.59 2.25
CA HIS A 171 -2.08 -19.98 3.33
C HIS A 171 -1.99 -18.93 4.46
N PHE A 172 -2.67 -17.78 4.32
CA PHE A 172 -2.68 -16.74 5.35
C PHE A 172 -3.53 -17.16 6.56
N VAL A 173 -3.19 -16.60 7.73
CA VAL A 173 -3.70 -16.97 9.07
C VAL A 173 -4.94 -16.17 9.50
#